data_AF-A0A8C7RIH7-F1
#
_entry.id   AF-A0A8C7RIH7-F1
#
_cell.length_a   1.000
_cell.length_b   1.000
_cell.length_c   1.000
_cell.angle_alpha   90.00
_cell.angle_beta   90.00
_cell.angle_gamma   90.00
#
_symmetry.space_group_name_H-M   'P 1'
#
loop_
_entity.id
_entity.type
_entity.pdbx_description
1 polymer ?
#
loop_
_entity_poly.entity_id
_entity_poly.type
_entity_poly.pdbx_seq_one_letter_code
_entity_poly.pdbx_strand_id
1 'polypeptide(L)'
;MEQEEQWDAVNRLLQHHGFKPVHFADPVENKNLADLVLLEKKSACDIRTMLRTMLTDSDRRQTLIQELIQSKNQLKEEAQQHVSRAARQSQRVTELEGVLDGVKSKLQDLEDGYIGKAAQQHSKVHQLQQDKRDAQKRCQGLEQKLSEEKDVASQLQRKLYFTVTEEEKRVARQNQVFQQIHKRSARPNSPVDQQSLKGESGGSQTSDQSQSSMRRNTGVSPNHKALLKSYQEQLKDTKAQRVELRKEIQQLKQDLESRPTVNELKSYKEQLRRMDRLIQQNNMRWENITQLSSFLDATNTRRYSVYLPSSKAGASINPLYFVFDSDFAGLFALPDFQVLNDIRAVLTTSGAPLRLHRARPSTSHQLSNGASEMVEFDELLSSLEMWADQLASLKDLHCALSKLMLRLLPWQPAGTNSLMESVRVEDLMLMVDTLLEETNSGEDKVLRSPTKNTLQSMVSHFQKLFDITSLSGVYPRMNEVYTRLGEMTNAMRNLRDILALDDRAPPSEVVNQVASLVNSPEATVGHELHVLLGTSDIDSIILKVKEHEEFFPAFYFLVQELLQTLDVDCLDDIMPVLRSLKSRNTDAL
;
A
#
# COMPACT_ATOMS: atom_id res chain seq x y z
N MET A 1 96.66 9.55 26.75
CA MET A 1 95.65 10.62 26.81
C MET A 1 94.60 10.48 25.70
N GLU A 2 94.88 10.70 24.41
CA GLU A 2 93.82 10.62 23.35
C GLU A 2 93.07 9.28 23.25
N GLN A 3 93.72 8.15 23.50
CA GLN A 3 93.04 6.84 23.45
C GLN A 3 92.11 6.59 24.65
N GLU A 4 92.46 7.13 25.82
CA GLU A 4 91.72 6.95 27.07
C GLU A 4 90.38 7.68 27.00
N GLU A 5 90.41 8.93 26.54
CA GLU A 5 89.21 9.75 26.32
C GLU A 5 88.23 9.14 25.30
N GLN A 6 88.76 8.47 24.26
CA GLN A 6 87.94 7.77 23.27
C GLN A 6 87.27 6.51 23.83
N TRP A 7 87.91 5.81 24.78
CA TRP A 7 87.32 4.68 25.48
C TRP A 7 86.35 5.13 26.58
N ASP A 8 86.58 6.27 27.22
CA ASP A 8 85.61 6.85 28.17
C ASP A 8 84.24 7.08 27.54
N ALA A 9 84.21 7.53 26.28
CA ALA A 9 82.96 7.71 25.55
C ALA A 9 82.23 6.37 25.29
N VAL A 10 82.94 5.28 25.07
CA VAL A 10 82.35 3.94 24.90
C VAL A 10 82.00 3.31 26.24
N ASN A 11 82.80 3.55 27.28
CA ASN A 11 82.52 3.12 28.65
C ASN A 11 81.24 3.76 29.20
N ARG A 12 80.97 5.04 28.90
CA ARG A 12 79.69 5.67 29.21
C ARG A 12 78.51 4.97 28.54
N LEU A 13 78.65 4.57 27.27
CA LEU A 13 77.63 3.81 26.55
C LEU A 13 77.46 2.40 27.13
N LEU A 14 78.56 1.70 27.43
CA LEU A 14 78.53 0.38 28.06
C LEU A 14 77.81 0.44 29.40
N GLN A 15 78.14 1.42 30.25
CA GLN A 15 77.50 1.62 31.54
C GLN A 15 76.01 1.97 31.42
N HIS A 16 75.61 2.78 30.42
CA HIS A 16 74.21 3.08 30.14
C HIS A 16 73.41 1.80 29.80
N HIS A 17 74.06 0.84 29.15
CA HIS A 17 73.51 -0.48 28.85
C HIS A 17 73.75 -1.54 29.96
N GLY A 18 74.30 -1.13 31.11
CA GLY A 18 74.54 -2.00 32.27
C GLY A 18 75.79 -2.88 32.20
N PHE A 19 76.68 -2.65 31.24
CA PHE A 19 77.96 -3.37 31.08
C PHE A 19 79.10 -2.71 31.88
N LYS A 20 80.10 -3.52 32.25
CA LYS A 20 81.30 -3.02 32.96
C LYS A 20 82.19 -2.19 32.03
N PRO A 21 82.78 -1.08 32.51
CA PRO A 21 83.71 -0.26 31.72
C PRO A 21 85.04 -0.99 31.47
N VAL A 22 85.67 -0.67 30.34
CA VAL A 22 87.01 -1.13 29.95
C VAL A 22 88.04 -0.20 30.57
N HIS A 23 88.95 -0.75 31.38
CA HIS A 23 90.00 0.01 32.04
C HIS A 23 91.35 -0.22 31.37
N PHE A 24 92.17 0.83 31.31
CA PHE A 24 93.59 0.70 30.95
C PHE A 24 94.37 0.29 32.20
N ALA A 25 95.20 -0.73 32.07
CA ALA A 25 96.04 -1.21 33.15
C ALA A 25 97.39 -0.49 33.15
N ASP A 26 97.85 -0.05 34.32
CA ASP A 26 99.21 0.44 34.49
C ASP A 26 100.19 -0.75 34.42
N PRO A 27 101.18 -0.73 33.51
CA PRO A 27 102.20 -1.77 33.39
C PRO A 27 103.04 -1.99 34.66
N VAL A 28 103.08 -1.01 35.58
CA VAL A 28 103.93 -1.04 36.78
C VAL A 28 103.21 -1.64 37.99
N GLU A 29 101.87 -1.53 38.06
CA GLU A 29 101.07 -1.98 39.21
C GLU A 29 100.51 -3.41 39.06
N ASN A 30 100.41 -3.93 37.82
CA ASN A 30 99.75 -5.21 37.57
C ASN A 30 100.74 -6.39 37.48
N LYS A 31 100.69 -7.28 38.47
CA LYS A 31 101.56 -8.48 38.56
C LYS A 31 101.03 -9.71 37.80
N ASN A 32 99.75 -9.71 37.41
CA ASN A 32 99.09 -10.83 36.74
C ASN A 32 98.87 -10.55 35.25
N LEU A 33 99.87 -10.88 34.42
CA LEU A 33 99.84 -10.68 32.96
C LEU A 33 98.81 -11.54 32.23
N ALA A 34 98.24 -12.56 32.89
CA ALA A 34 97.26 -13.46 32.29
C ALA A 34 95.86 -12.83 32.12
N ASP A 35 95.53 -11.81 32.92
CA ASP A 35 94.23 -11.12 32.88
C ASP A 35 94.25 -9.86 31.99
N LEU A 36 95.37 -9.60 31.32
CA LEU A 36 95.64 -8.39 30.55
C LEU A 36 95.64 -8.69 29.06
N VAL A 37 94.83 -7.95 28.30
CA VAL A 37 94.78 -8.06 26.83
C VAL A 37 95.58 -6.93 26.20
N LEU A 38 96.72 -7.28 25.59
CA LEU A 38 97.49 -6.37 24.76
C LEU A 38 96.83 -6.26 23.39
N LEU A 39 96.33 -5.07 23.05
CA LEU A 39 95.70 -4.78 21.77
C LEU A 39 96.58 -3.86 20.94
N GLU A 40 96.75 -4.19 19.67
CA GLU A 40 97.31 -3.27 18.69
C GLU A 40 96.38 -2.04 18.56
N LYS A 41 96.97 -0.87 18.31
CA LYS A 41 96.24 0.40 18.18
C LYS A 41 95.08 0.31 17.17
N LYS A 42 95.27 -0.44 16.08
CA LYS A 42 94.26 -0.68 15.05
C LYS A 42 93.12 -1.58 15.55
N SER A 43 93.45 -2.73 16.13
CA SER A 43 92.46 -3.66 16.71
C SER A 43 91.64 -3.04 17.83
N ALA A 44 92.25 -2.22 18.69
CA ALA A 44 91.53 -1.47 19.73
C ALA A 44 90.55 -0.44 19.13
N CYS A 45 90.92 0.21 18.02
CA CYS A 45 90.02 1.11 17.30
C CYS A 45 88.83 0.35 16.70
N ASP A 46 89.08 -0.78 16.04
CA ASP A 46 88.06 -1.59 15.38
C ASP A 46 87.04 -2.16 16.40
N ILE A 47 87.52 -2.71 17.53
CA ILE A 47 86.66 -3.19 18.62
C ILE A 47 85.80 -2.06 19.17
N ARG A 48 86.38 -0.87 19.38
CA ARG A 48 85.65 0.29 19.88
C ARG A 48 84.54 0.73 18.93
N THR A 49 84.84 0.78 17.62
CA THR A 49 83.83 1.09 16.60
C THR A 49 82.73 0.04 16.54
N MET A 50 83.09 -1.24 16.69
CA MET A 50 82.14 -2.34 16.72
C MET A 50 81.20 -2.25 17.93
N LEU A 51 81.75 -2.07 19.14
CA LEU A 51 80.98 -1.89 20.37
C LEU A 51 80.04 -0.69 20.28
N ARG A 52 80.55 0.46 19.80
CA ARG A 52 79.71 1.66 19.62
C ARG A 52 78.56 1.38 18.66
N THR A 53 78.83 0.74 17.52
CA THR A 53 77.81 0.43 16.52
C THR A 53 76.76 -0.56 17.05
N MET A 54 77.20 -1.61 17.75
CA MET A 54 76.31 -2.60 18.34
C MET A 54 75.40 -2.00 19.43
N LEU A 55 75.95 -1.15 20.31
CA LEU A 55 75.16 -0.50 21.36
C LEU A 55 74.14 0.47 20.76
N THR A 56 74.54 1.28 19.77
CA THR A 56 73.60 2.18 19.08
C THR A 56 72.51 1.42 18.31
N ASP A 57 72.85 0.27 17.72
CA ASP A 57 71.85 -0.57 17.05
C ASP A 57 70.93 -1.26 18.06
N SER A 58 71.42 -1.61 19.25
CA SER A 58 70.58 -2.10 20.36
C SER A 58 69.55 -1.05 20.78
N ASP A 59 69.97 0.20 20.97
CA ASP A 59 69.06 1.32 21.28
C ASP A 59 68.00 1.49 20.18
N ARG A 60 68.43 1.48 18.91
CA ARG A 60 67.51 1.59 17.76
C ARG A 60 66.49 0.46 17.72
N ARG A 61 66.93 -0.79 17.96
CA ARG A 61 66.02 -1.95 18.03
C ARG A 61 65.03 -1.82 19.19
N GLN A 62 65.47 -1.33 20.34
CA GLN A 62 64.58 -1.10 21.49
C GLN A 62 63.50 -0.07 21.17
N THR A 63 63.84 1.03 20.49
CA THR A 63 62.85 2.01 20.00
C THR A 63 61.86 1.38 19.03
N LEU A 64 62.33 0.62 18.04
CA LEU A 64 61.46 -0.07 17.08
C LEU A 64 60.51 -1.06 17.76
N ILE A 65 60.99 -1.79 18.77
CA ILE A 65 60.15 -2.71 19.55
C ILE A 65 59.05 -1.93 20.29
N GLN A 66 59.38 -0.79 20.89
CA GLN A 66 58.39 0.05 21.57
C GLN A 66 57.34 0.60 20.60
N GLU A 67 57.76 1.10 19.43
CA GLU A 67 56.86 1.58 18.38
C GLU A 67 55.94 0.47 17.86
N LEU A 68 56.48 -0.74 17.65
CA LEU A 68 55.70 -1.92 17.25
C LEU A 68 54.68 -2.32 18.31
N ILE A 69 55.03 -2.27 19.60
CA ILE A 69 54.11 -2.55 20.70
C ILE A 69 52.99 -1.49 20.73
N GLN A 70 53.34 -0.21 20.60
CA GLN A 70 52.36 0.88 20.57
C GLN A 70 51.41 0.73 19.36
N SER A 71 51.95 0.49 18.18
CA SER A 71 51.18 0.27 16.95
C SER A 71 50.26 -0.96 17.06
N LYS A 72 50.76 -2.07 17.61
CA LYS A 72 49.94 -3.27 17.86
C LYS A 72 48.79 -2.99 18.83
N ASN A 73 49.03 -2.22 19.88
CA ASN A 73 47.98 -1.86 20.85
C ASN A 73 46.93 -0.96 20.21
N GLN A 74 47.35 0.02 19.39
CA GLN A 74 46.45 0.88 18.63
C GLN A 74 45.58 0.07 17.66
N LEU A 75 46.20 -0.82 16.88
CA LEU A 75 45.48 -1.72 15.97
C LEU A 75 44.49 -2.63 16.70
N LYS A 76 44.84 -3.10 17.90
CA LYS A 76 43.94 -3.90 18.74
C LYS A 76 42.72 -3.09 19.18
N GLU A 77 42.91 -1.84 19.58
CA GLU A 77 41.82 -0.95 19.97
C GLU A 77 40.91 -0.62 18.78
N GLU A 78 41.49 -0.30 17.63
CA GLU A 78 40.73 -0.06 16.39
C GLU A 78 39.93 -1.30 15.97
N ALA A 79 40.53 -2.49 16.02
CA ALA A 79 39.84 -3.74 15.76
C ALA A 79 38.65 -3.94 16.71
N GLN A 80 38.82 -3.64 18.01
CA GLN A 80 37.74 -3.74 19.00
C GLN A 80 36.62 -2.70 18.76
N GLN A 81 36.97 -1.48 18.33
CA GLN A 81 35.99 -0.48 17.91
C GLN A 81 35.22 -0.94 16.66
N HIS A 82 35.90 -1.51 15.66
CA HIS A 82 35.25 -2.06 14.47
C HIS A 82 34.31 -3.21 14.81
N VAL A 83 34.70 -4.13 15.69
CA VAL A 83 33.83 -5.21 16.18
C VAL A 83 32.60 -4.64 16.89
N SER A 84 32.77 -3.61 17.74
CA SER A 84 31.67 -2.97 18.44
C SER A 84 30.70 -2.25 17.49
N ARG A 85 31.22 -1.58 16.46
CA ARG A 85 30.40 -0.94 15.41
C ARG A 85 29.65 -1.98 14.57
N ALA A 86 30.31 -3.08 14.18
CA ALA A 86 29.69 -4.17 13.46
C ALA A 86 28.56 -4.83 14.27
N ALA A 87 28.75 -5.05 15.58
CA ALA A 87 27.71 -5.58 16.45
C ALA A 87 26.47 -4.68 16.51
N ARG A 88 26.66 -3.36 16.65
CA ARG A 88 25.54 -2.39 16.62
C ARG A 88 24.82 -2.39 15.27
N GLN A 89 25.57 -2.47 14.18
CA GLN A 89 24.97 -2.54 12.85
C GLN A 89 24.18 -3.84 12.65
N SER A 90 24.71 -4.97 13.12
CA SER A 90 24.02 -6.26 13.10
C SER A 90 22.71 -6.21 13.90
N GLN A 91 22.72 -5.61 15.09
CA GLN A 91 21.52 -5.44 15.90
C GLN A 91 20.45 -4.60 15.16
N ARG A 92 20.87 -3.49 14.55
CA ARG A 92 19.96 -2.64 13.78
C ARG A 92 19.37 -3.36 12.57
N VAL A 93 20.13 -4.23 11.92
CA VAL A 93 19.61 -5.09 10.84
C VAL A 93 18.53 -6.03 11.39
N THR A 94 18.78 -6.69 12.52
CA THR A 94 17.78 -7.58 13.16
C THR A 94 16.51 -6.83 13.59
N GLU A 95 16.62 -5.60 14.10
CA GLU A 95 15.46 -4.76 14.42
C GLU A 95 14.66 -4.39 13.17
N LEU A 96 15.34 -4.04 12.07
CA LEU A 96 14.70 -3.74 10.79
C LEU A 96 14.05 -4.97 10.16
N GLU A 97 14.66 -6.14 10.28
CA GLU A 97 14.07 -7.42 9.87
C GLU A 97 12.77 -7.71 10.63
N GLY A 98 12.76 -7.49 11.96
CA GLY A 98 11.55 -7.63 12.77
C GLY A 98 10.43 -6.67 12.37
N VAL A 99 10.76 -5.41 12.05
CA VAL A 99 9.79 -4.45 11.53
C VAL A 99 9.28 -4.87 10.15
N LEU A 100 10.17 -5.32 9.27
CA LEU A 100 9.82 -5.79 7.94
C LEU A 100 8.87 -6.98 7.99
N ASP A 101 9.12 -7.94 8.87
CA ASP A 101 8.24 -9.10 9.05
C ASP A 101 6.88 -8.70 9.64
N GLY A 102 6.86 -7.72 10.55
CA GLY A 102 5.62 -7.10 11.03
C GLY A 102 4.84 -6.33 9.96
N VAL A 103 5.50 -5.77 8.95
CA VAL A 103 4.84 -5.14 7.80
C VAL A 103 4.33 -6.20 6.82
N LYS A 104 5.11 -7.25 6.56
CA LYS A 104 4.70 -8.38 5.70
C LYS A 104 3.44 -9.06 6.24
N SER A 105 3.37 -9.33 7.55
CA SER A 105 2.18 -9.94 8.15
C SER A 105 0.94 -9.05 8.01
N LYS A 106 1.06 -7.74 8.27
CA LYS A 106 -0.05 -6.79 8.07
C LYS A 106 -0.48 -6.69 6.61
N LEU A 107 0.47 -6.76 5.67
CA LEU A 107 0.18 -6.74 4.24
C LEU A 107 -0.58 -8.01 3.85
N GLN A 108 -0.13 -9.18 4.33
CA GLN A 108 -0.82 -10.45 4.15
C GLN A 108 -2.24 -10.41 4.71
N ASP A 109 -2.43 -9.92 5.95
CA ASP A 109 -3.75 -9.79 6.57
C ASP A 109 -4.69 -8.88 5.76
N LEU A 110 -4.14 -7.79 5.19
CA LEU A 110 -4.89 -6.88 4.33
C LEU A 110 -5.25 -7.54 3.00
N GLU A 111 -4.30 -8.22 2.36
CA GLU A 111 -4.52 -8.97 1.12
C GLU A 111 -5.58 -10.05 1.30
N ASP A 112 -5.47 -10.86 2.35
CA ASP A 112 -6.46 -11.88 2.72
C ASP A 112 -7.82 -11.25 3.01
N GLY A 113 -7.84 -10.09 3.68
CA GLY A 113 -9.06 -9.31 3.90
C GLY A 113 -9.69 -8.80 2.60
N TYR A 114 -8.89 -8.38 1.61
CA TYR A 114 -9.38 -7.96 0.29
C TYR A 114 -9.89 -9.14 -0.52
N ILE A 115 -9.16 -10.26 -0.53
CA ILE A 115 -9.55 -11.51 -1.20
C ILE A 115 -10.87 -12.01 -0.60
N GLY A 116 -10.98 -12.03 0.73
CA GLY A 116 -12.20 -12.43 1.42
C GLY A 116 -13.40 -11.55 1.06
N LYS A 117 -13.24 -10.22 1.07
CA LYS A 117 -14.29 -9.27 0.64
C LYS A 117 -14.67 -9.45 -0.83
N ALA A 118 -13.69 -9.63 -1.72
CA ALA A 118 -13.93 -9.85 -3.13
C ALA A 118 -14.70 -11.16 -3.38
N ALA A 119 -14.32 -12.25 -2.71
CA ALA A 119 -15.03 -13.52 -2.77
C ALA A 119 -16.48 -13.41 -2.24
N GLN A 120 -16.68 -12.70 -1.13
CA GLN A 120 -18.01 -12.44 -0.58
C GLN A 120 -18.89 -11.62 -1.55
N GLN A 121 -18.33 -10.56 -2.15
CA GLN A 121 -19.02 -9.77 -3.15
C GLN A 121 -19.37 -10.59 -4.39
N HIS A 122 -18.44 -11.42 -4.87
CA HIS A 122 -18.67 -12.31 -6.01
C HIS A 122 -19.81 -13.29 -5.74
N SER A 123 -19.83 -13.92 -4.56
CA SER A 123 -20.92 -14.80 -4.12
C SER A 123 -22.27 -14.07 -4.08
N LYS A 124 -22.31 -12.85 -3.54
CA LYS A 124 -23.53 -12.03 -3.51
C LYS A 124 -24.03 -11.65 -4.91
N VAL A 125 -23.13 -11.27 -5.81
CA VAL A 125 -23.47 -10.97 -7.21
C VAL A 125 -24.02 -12.23 -7.90
N HIS A 126 -23.39 -13.38 -7.69
CA HIS A 126 -23.86 -14.65 -8.24
C HIS A 126 -25.28 -14.98 -7.75
N GLN A 127 -25.56 -14.80 -6.45
CA GLN A 127 -26.91 -15.00 -5.90
C GLN A 127 -27.92 -14.05 -6.53
N LEU A 128 -27.62 -12.75 -6.61
CA LEU A 128 -28.51 -11.76 -7.23
C LEU A 128 -28.76 -12.06 -8.71
N GLN A 129 -27.77 -12.58 -9.41
CA GLN A 129 -27.90 -12.96 -10.81
C GLN A 129 -28.78 -14.21 -10.98
N GLN A 130 -28.73 -15.15 -10.03
CA GLN A 130 -29.67 -16.25 -9.95
C GLN A 130 -31.10 -15.76 -9.69
N ASP A 131 -31.29 -14.91 -8.68
CA ASP A 131 -32.60 -14.35 -8.31
C ASP A 131 -33.20 -13.54 -9.48
N LYS A 132 -32.38 -12.79 -10.22
CA LYS A 132 -32.80 -12.08 -11.43
C LYS A 132 -33.33 -13.05 -12.49
N ARG A 133 -32.61 -14.16 -12.75
CA ARG A 133 -33.07 -15.18 -13.72
C ARG A 133 -34.39 -15.80 -13.29
N ASP A 134 -34.55 -16.10 -12.01
CA ASP A 134 -35.77 -16.72 -11.49
C ASP A 134 -36.95 -15.74 -11.44
N ALA A 135 -36.70 -14.46 -11.14
CA ALA A 135 -37.70 -13.40 -11.28
C ALA A 135 -38.12 -13.21 -12.75
N GLN A 136 -37.17 -13.21 -13.69
CA GLN A 136 -37.45 -13.04 -15.11
C GLN A 136 -38.32 -14.17 -15.67
N LYS A 137 -38.04 -15.44 -15.29
CA LYS A 137 -38.90 -16.58 -15.63
C LYS A 137 -40.32 -16.41 -15.09
N ARG A 138 -40.47 -15.92 -13.86
CA ARG A 138 -41.79 -15.66 -13.27
C ARG A 138 -42.55 -14.56 -14.01
N CYS A 139 -41.87 -13.47 -14.38
CA CYS A 139 -42.48 -12.39 -15.18
C CYS A 139 -42.97 -12.90 -16.53
N GLN A 140 -42.15 -13.67 -17.25
CA GLN A 140 -42.55 -14.29 -18.53
C GLN A 140 -43.79 -15.19 -18.37
N GLY A 141 -43.84 -16.01 -17.32
CA GLY A 141 -45.00 -16.86 -17.05
C GLY A 141 -46.27 -16.06 -16.72
N LEU A 142 -46.15 -14.91 -16.06
CA LEU A 142 -47.29 -14.02 -15.81
C LEU A 142 -47.74 -13.27 -17.06
N GLU A 143 -46.82 -12.84 -17.91
CA GLU A 143 -47.13 -12.21 -19.20
C GLU A 143 -47.90 -13.17 -20.12
N GLN A 144 -47.48 -14.45 -20.16
CA GLN A 144 -48.20 -15.47 -20.91
C GLN A 144 -49.64 -15.64 -20.40
N LYS A 145 -49.82 -15.80 -19.09
CA LYS A 145 -51.15 -15.90 -18.46
C LYS A 145 -52.02 -14.67 -18.73
N LEU A 146 -51.43 -13.47 -18.70
CA LEU A 146 -52.14 -12.24 -19.02
C LEU A 146 -52.60 -12.21 -20.48
N SER A 147 -51.78 -12.72 -21.41
CA SER A 147 -52.18 -12.85 -22.82
C SER A 147 -53.34 -13.84 -23.00
N GLU A 148 -53.29 -14.98 -22.30
CA GLU A 148 -54.35 -15.98 -22.32
C GLU A 148 -55.67 -15.42 -21.76
N GLU A 149 -55.63 -14.71 -20.63
CA GLU A 149 -56.81 -14.04 -20.09
C GLU A 149 -57.37 -12.96 -21.03
N LYS A 150 -56.50 -12.21 -21.71
CA LYS A 150 -56.90 -11.18 -22.68
C LYS A 150 -57.61 -11.79 -23.89
N ASP A 151 -57.14 -12.94 -24.37
CA ASP A 151 -57.78 -13.67 -25.47
C ASP A 151 -59.15 -14.21 -25.05
N VAL A 152 -59.26 -14.77 -23.83
CA VAL A 152 -60.54 -15.21 -23.26
C VAL A 152 -61.51 -14.03 -23.11
N ALA A 153 -61.05 -12.89 -22.58
CA ALA A 153 -61.85 -11.68 -22.44
C ALA A 153 -62.36 -11.18 -23.80
N SER A 154 -61.50 -11.19 -24.83
CA SER A 154 -61.86 -10.80 -26.19
C SER A 154 -62.90 -11.74 -26.80
N GLN A 155 -62.77 -13.05 -26.56
CA GLN A 155 -63.74 -14.05 -27.01
C GLN A 155 -65.10 -13.85 -26.32
N LEU A 156 -65.10 -13.59 -25.01
CA LEU A 156 -66.31 -13.29 -24.25
C LEU A 156 -66.97 -11.99 -24.74
N GLN A 157 -66.20 -10.93 -24.97
CA GLN A 157 -66.71 -9.67 -25.49
C GLN A 157 -67.39 -9.85 -26.86
N ARG A 158 -66.80 -10.68 -27.73
CA ARG A 158 -67.38 -11.02 -29.04
C ARG A 158 -68.70 -11.80 -28.92
N LYS A 159 -68.76 -12.78 -28.00
CA LYS A 159 -70.00 -13.52 -27.71
C LYS A 159 -71.09 -12.59 -27.18
N LEU A 160 -70.73 -11.71 -26.25
CA LEU A 160 -71.64 -10.76 -25.63
C LEU A 160 -72.22 -9.79 -26.67
N TYR A 161 -71.38 -9.26 -27.56
CA TYR A 161 -71.81 -8.46 -28.70
C TYR A 161 -72.83 -9.21 -29.57
N PHE A 162 -72.54 -10.45 -29.97
CA PHE A 162 -73.47 -11.24 -30.77
C PHE A 162 -74.80 -11.46 -30.06
N THR A 163 -74.78 -11.86 -28.78
CA THR A 163 -76.01 -12.05 -28.00
C THR A 163 -76.81 -10.77 -27.83
N VAL A 164 -76.16 -9.61 -27.62
CA VAL A 164 -76.83 -8.32 -27.50
C VAL A 164 -77.47 -7.93 -28.83
N THR A 165 -76.74 -8.04 -29.94
CA THR A 165 -77.30 -7.71 -31.26
C THR A 165 -78.48 -8.61 -31.65
N GLU A 166 -78.43 -9.91 -31.32
CA GLU A 166 -79.58 -10.80 -31.53
C GLU A 166 -80.76 -10.47 -30.63
N GLU A 167 -80.51 -10.11 -29.36
CA GLU A 167 -81.55 -9.67 -28.44
C GLU A 167 -82.19 -8.35 -28.86
N GLU A 168 -81.40 -7.38 -29.33
CA GLU A 168 -81.89 -6.12 -29.91
C GLU A 168 -82.76 -6.38 -31.14
N LYS A 169 -82.34 -7.29 -32.05
CA LYS A 169 -83.17 -7.71 -33.18
C LYS A 169 -84.47 -8.38 -32.72
N ARG A 170 -84.41 -9.24 -31.68
CA ARG A 170 -85.59 -9.91 -31.10
C ARG A 170 -86.56 -8.88 -30.54
N VAL A 171 -86.07 -7.91 -29.76
CA VAL A 171 -86.86 -6.81 -29.19
C VAL A 171 -87.43 -5.92 -30.29
N ALA A 172 -86.66 -5.61 -31.35
CA ALA A 172 -87.13 -4.84 -32.50
C ALA A 172 -88.29 -5.55 -33.22
N ARG A 173 -88.15 -6.86 -33.49
CA ARG A 173 -89.22 -7.69 -34.04
C ARG A 173 -90.47 -7.67 -33.15
N GLN A 174 -90.29 -7.84 -31.85
CA GLN A 174 -91.38 -7.82 -30.89
C GLN A 174 -92.10 -6.46 -30.83
N ASN A 175 -91.34 -5.36 -30.82
CA ASN A 175 -91.90 -4.01 -30.87
C ASN A 175 -92.64 -3.73 -32.17
N GLN A 176 -92.16 -4.25 -33.30
CA GLN A 176 -92.84 -4.13 -34.59
C GLN A 176 -94.19 -4.88 -34.58
N VAL A 177 -94.22 -6.11 -34.05
CA VAL A 177 -95.46 -6.89 -33.87
C VAL A 177 -96.44 -6.15 -32.94
N PHE A 178 -95.95 -5.61 -31.83
CA PHE A 178 -96.78 -4.82 -30.92
C PHE A 178 -97.40 -3.59 -31.61
N GLN A 179 -96.63 -2.87 -32.43
CA GLN A 179 -97.13 -1.74 -33.21
C GLN A 179 -98.19 -2.16 -34.24
N GLN A 180 -98.02 -3.30 -34.90
CA GLN A 180 -99.01 -3.82 -35.86
C GLN A 180 -100.34 -4.16 -35.18
N ILE A 181 -100.30 -4.77 -33.99
CA ILE A 181 -101.50 -5.20 -33.26
C ILE A 181 -102.22 -4.01 -32.60
N HIS A 182 -101.48 -3.13 -31.92
CA HIS A 182 -102.07 -2.05 -31.12
C HIS A 182 -102.13 -0.69 -31.83
N LYS A 183 -101.64 -0.59 -33.08
CA LYS A 183 -101.60 0.63 -33.93
C LYS A 183 -100.94 1.84 -33.25
N ARG A 184 -100.14 1.62 -32.21
CA ARG A 184 -99.39 2.63 -31.44
C ARG A 184 -98.06 2.04 -30.94
N SER A 185 -97.05 2.88 -30.71
CA SER A 185 -95.77 2.43 -30.13
C SER A 185 -95.89 2.14 -28.64
N ALA A 186 -95.22 1.09 -28.15
CA ALA A 186 -95.13 0.79 -26.72
C ALA A 186 -94.45 1.96 -25.97
N ARG A 187 -95.06 2.42 -24.88
CA ARG A 187 -94.49 3.50 -24.05
C ARG A 187 -93.52 2.88 -23.03
N PRO A 188 -92.27 3.37 -22.91
CA PRO A 188 -91.25 2.75 -22.06
C PRO A 188 -91.61 2.74 -20.56
N ASN A 189 -92.48 3.63 -20.10
CA ASN A 189 -92.83 3.80 -18.68
C ASN A 189 -94.24 3.30 -18.29
N SER A 190 -94.89 2.46 -19.12
CA SER A 190 -96.24 1.92 -18.86
C SER A 190 -96.17 0.44 -18.44
N PRO A 191 -96.52 0.08 -17.19
CA PRO A 191 -96.40 -1.30 -16.70
C PRO A 191 -97.31 -2.30 -17.43
N VAL A 192 -98.43 -1.83 -17.99
CA VAL A 192 -99.36 -2.65 -18.79
C VAL A 192 -98.75 -3.02 -20.15
N ASP A 193 -98.15 -2.06 -20.85
CA ASP A 193 -97.56 -2.31 -22.17
C ASP A 193 -96.28 -3.17 -22.05
N GLN A 194 -95.53 -3.08 -20.93
CA GLN A 194 -94.40 -3.97 -20.63
C GLN A 194 -94.82 -5.43 -20.34
N GLN A 195 -96.04 -5.65 -19.85
CA GLN A 195 -96.57 -6.99 -19.57
C GLN A 195 -97.12 -7.67 -20.84
N SER A 196 -97.72 -6.90 -21.76
CA SER A 196 -98.13 -7.39 -23.09
C SER A 196 -96.95 -7.73 -24.01
N LEU A 197 -95.81 -7.03 -23.86
CA LEU A 197 -94.54 -7.38 -24.51
C LEU A 197 -93.85 -8.63 -23.90
N LYS A 198 -94.36 -9.22 -22.82
CA LYS A 198 -93.80 -10.44 -22.20
C LYS A 198 -94.61 -11.71 -22.49
N GLY A 199 -95.65 -11.64 -23.32
CA GLY A 199 -96.58 -12.73 -23.59
C GLY A 199 -96.04 -13.82 -24.52
N GLU A 200 -96.07 -15.06 -23.99
CA GLU A 200 -96.20 -16.35 -24.68
C GLU A 200 -94.98 -16.94 -25.42
N SER A 201 -94.25 -17.81 -24.71
CA SER A 201 -93.56 -18.96 -25.31
C SER A 201 -93.84 -20.19 -24.44
N GLY A 202 -94.80 -21.01 -24.87
CA GLY A 202 -95.19 -22.27 -24.23
C GLY A 202 -94.91 -23.48 -25.13
N GLY A 203 -94.53 -24.59 -24.50
CA GLY A 203 -94.27 -25.93 -25.07
C GLY A 203 -92.93 -26.47 -24.55
N SER A 204 -92.79 -27.62 -23.90
CA SER A 204 -93.69 -28.76 -23.74
C SER A 204 -93.31 -29.54 -22.47
N GLN A 205 -94.31 -30.21 -21.87
CA GLN A 205 -94.19 -31.13 -20.75
C GLN A 205 -93.55 -32.46 -21.18
N THR A 206 -92.82 -33.11 -20.27
CA THR A 206 -92.88 -34.57 -20.06
C THR A 206 -92.75 -34.91 -18.57
N SER A 207 -93.71 -35.72 -18.10
CA SER A 207 -93.78 -36.53 -16.85
C SER A 207 -92.44 -37.20 -16.47
N ASP A 208 -92.15 -37.67 -15.25
CA ASP A 208 -93.01 -38.39 -14.31
C ASP A 208 -92.37 -38.48 -12.90
N GLN A 209 -93.23 -38.65 -11.90
CA GLN A 209 -93.11 -39.39 -10.63
C GLN A 209 -91.72 -39.57 -9.97
N SER A 210 -91.61 -39.16 -8.69
CA SER A 210 -91.46 -40.09 -7.57
C SER A 210 -91.42 -39.39 -6.21
N GLN A 211 -91.85 -40.15 -5.22
CA GLN A 211 -92.26 -39.79 -3.88
C GLN A 211 -91.16 -39.28 -2.93
N SER A 212 -91.64 -38.69 -1.83
CA SER A 212 -91.13 -38.80 -0.46
C SER A 212 -90.38 -37.61 0.13
N SER A 213 -91.09 -36.95 1.05
CA SER A 213 -90.64 -36.50 2.37
C SER A 213 -89.12 -36.47 2.62
N MET A 214 -88.54 -35.28 2.81
CA MET A 214 -87.88 -34.92 4.07
C MET A 214 -87.51 -33.43 4.10
N ARG A 215 -87.76 -32.86 5.28
CA ARG A 215 -87.36 -31.57 5.84
C ARG A 215 -86.22 -30.79 5.17
N ARG A 216 -86.46 -29.48 5.10
CA ARG A 216 -85.49 -28.39 4.97
C ARG A 216 -84.17 -28.72 5.70
N ASN A 217 -83.06 -28.71 4.97
CA ASN A 217 -81.78 -28.26 5.49
C ASN A 217 -81.04 -27.52 4.37
N THR A 218 -80.86 -26.22 4.59
CA THR A 218 -80.04 -25.30 3.79
C THR A 218 -78.58 -25.78 3.79
N GLY A 219 -78.20 -26.50 2.74
CA GLY A 219 -76.82 -26.88 2.46
C GLY A 219 -76.35 -26.20 1.18
N VAL A 220 -75.71 -25.04 1.30
CA VAL A 220 -74.90 -24.45 0.23
C VAL A 220 -73.81 -25.47 -0.15
N SER A 221 -73.69 -25.76 -1.45
CA SER A 221 -72.74 -26.71 -2.02
C SER A 221 -71.35 -26.63 -1.35
N PRO A 222 -70.75 -27.76 -0.91
CA PRO A 222 -69.46 -27.78 -0.22
C PRO A 222 -68.34 -27.03 -0.96
N ASN A 223 -68.37 -27.05 -2.30
CA ASN A 223 -67.39 -26.37 -3.15
C ASN A 223 -67.49 -24.85 -3.10
N HIS A 224 -68.70 -24.27 -3.06
CA HIS A 224 -68.86 -22.81 -2.99
C HIS A 224 -68.44 -22.27 -1.62
N LYS A 225 -68.72 -23.04 -0.55
CA LYS A 225 -68.29 -22.70 0.81
C LYS A 225 -66.77 -22.82 0.97
N ALA A 226 -66.13 -23.81 0.34
CA ALA A 226 -64.68 -23.97 0.33
C ALA A 226 -63.99 -22.84 -0.48
N LEU A 227 -64.55 -22.48 -1.63
CA LEU A 227 -64.03 -21.39 -2.46
C LEU A 227 -64.16 -20.02 -1.79
N LEU A 228 -65.31 -19.74 -1.16
CA LEU A 228 -65.50 -18.51 -0.37
C LEU A 228 -64.52 -18.45 0.81
N LYS A 229 -64.29 -19.57 1.50
CA LYS A 229 -63.27 -19.66 2.55
C LYS A 229 -61.87 -19.41 2.00
N SER A 230 -61.53 -19.98 0.84
CA SER A 230 -60.24 -19.76 0.18
C SER A 230 -60.02 -18.29 -0.19
N TYR A 231 -61.00 -17.63 -0.82
CA TYR A 231 -60.90 -16.19 -1.11
C TYR A 231 -60.87 -15.35 0.16
N GLN A 232 -61.58 -15.75 1.21
CA GLN A 232 -61.54 -15.08 2.51
C GLN A 232 -60.17 -15.23 3.19
N GLU A 233 -59.52 -16.38 3.08
CA GLU A 233 -58.15 -16.63 3.54
C GLU A 233 -57.15 -15.80 2.72
N GLN A 234 -57.27 -15.80 1.40
CA GLN A 234 -56.42 -15.02 0.50
C GLN A 234 -56.55 -13.51 0.75
N LEU A 235 -57.75 -13.04 1.08
CA LEU A 235 -57.99 -11.66 1.50
C LEU A 235 -57.39 -11.34 2.88
N LYS A 236 -57.32 -12.31 3.80
CA LYS A 236 -56.62 -12.15 5.08
C LYS A 236 -55.11 -12.13 4.88
N ASP A 237 -54.57 -13.03 4.07
CA ASP A 237 -53.14 -13.10 3.78
C ASP A 237 -52.64 -11.85 3.06
N THR A 238 -53.37 -11.37 2.05
CA THR A 238 -53.02 -10.10 1.36
C THR A 238 -53.18 -8.88 2.25
N LYS A 239 -54.06 -8.92 3.28
CA LYS A 239 -54.13 -7.88 4.30
C LYS A 239 -52.95 -7.97 5.27
N ALA A 240 -52.57 -9.17 5.70
CA ALA A 240 -51.39 -9.39 6.55
C ALA A 240 -50.11 -8.95 5.84
N GLN A 241 -49.93 -9.33 4.58
CA GLN A 241 -48.78 -8.92 3.77
C GLN A 241 -48.72 -7.40 3.58
N ARG A 242 -49.87 -6.72 3.39
CA ARG A 242 -49.92 -5.26 3.33
C ARG A 242 -49.54 -4.60 4.66
N VAL A 243 -49.91 -5.20 5.80
CA VAL A 243 -49.49 -4.71 7.11
C VAL A 243 -47.99 -4.92 7.31
N GLU A 244 -47.44 -6.05 6.88
CA GLU A 244 -46.01 -6.34 7.01
C GLU A 244 -45.17 -5.44 6.11
N LEU A 245 -45.56 -5.24 4.85
CA LEU A 245 -44.92 -4.27 3.95
C LEU A 245 -44.99 -2.83 4.51
N ARG A 246 -46.06 -2.47 5.21
CA ARG A 246 -46.14 -1.16 5.88
C ARG A 246 -45.17 -1.05 7.05
N LYS A 247 -44.99 -2.11 7.84
CA LYS A 247 -43.97 -2.15 8.89
C LYS A 247 -42.57 -2.08 8.29
N GLU A 248 -42.30 -2.80 7.20
CA GLU A 248 -41.01 -2.77 6.50
C GLU A 248 -40.72 -1.37 5.92
N ILE A 249 -41.71 -0.71 5.30
CA ILE A 249 -41.57 0.68 4.85
C ILE A 249 -41.29 1.62 6.03
N GLN A 250 -41.94 1.42 7.17
CA GLN A 250 -41.72 2.23 8.36
C GLN A 250 -40.34 1.98 8.97
N GLN A 251 -39.86 0.73 8.98
CA GLN A 251 -38.52 0.34 9.39
C GLN A 251 -37.46 0.94 8.45
N LEU A 252 -37.65 0.82 7.14
CA LEU A 252 -36.77 1.41 6.13
C LEU A 252 -36.72 2.93 6.22
N LYS A 253 -37.85 3.57 6.57
CA LYS A 253 -37.90 5.01 6.82
C LYS A 253 -37.11 5.39 8.08
N GLN A 254 -37.24 4.63 9.16
CA GLN A 254 -36.45 4.82 10.37
C GLN A 254 -34.94 4.55 10.14
N ASP A 255 -34.60 3.58 9.30
CA ASP A 255 -33.23 3.29 8.87
C ASP A 255 -32.67 4.41 7.97
N LEU A 256 -33.51 5.06 7.16
CA LEU A 256 -33.11 6.24 6.38
C LEU A 256 -32.92 7.48 7.25
N GLU A 257 -33.76 7.66 8.27
CA GLU A 257 -33.66 8.78 9.23
C GLU A 257 -32.53 8.60 10.25
N SER A 258 -32.10 7.36 10.53
CA SER A 258 -30.94 7.04 11.39
C SER A 258 -29.60 7.02 10.64
N ARG A 259 -29.59 7.20 9.31
CA ARG A 259 -28.35 7.38 8.56
C ARG A 259 -27.73 8.73 8.92
N PRO A 260 -26.44 8.76 9.34
CA PRO A 260 -25.77 10.01 9.61
C PRO A 260 -25.79 10.90 8.36
N THR A 261 -26.26 12.12 8.52
CA THR A 261 -26.37 13.07 7.41
C THR A 261 -24.97 13.36 6.85
N VAL A 262 -24.88 13.71 5.57
CA VAL A 262 -23.60 14.00 4.89
C VAL A 262 -22.76 15.04 5.66
N ASN A 263 -23.42 15.93 6.41
CA ASN A 263 -22.79 16.94 7.25
C ASN A 263 -22.18 16.34 8.53
N GLU A 264 -22.86 15.38 9.17
CA GLU A 264 -22.31 14.65 10.32
C GLU A 264 -21.15 13.77 9.91
N LEU A 265 -21.24 13.08 8.77
CA LEU A 265 -20.13 12.27 8.25
C LEU A 265 -18.92 13.13 7.85
N LYS A 266 -19.15 14.34 7.32
CA LYS A 266 -18.10 15.35 7.14
C LYS A 266 -17.50 15.78 8.48
N SER A 267 -18.33 16.02 9.49
CA SER A 267 -17.86 16.43 10.83
C SER A 267 -17.03 15.34 11.52
N TYR A 268 -17.44 14.07 11.40
CA TYR A 268 -16.69 12.92 11.90
C TYR A 268 -15.38 12.73 11.14
N LYS A 269 -15.38 12.93 9.82
CA LYS A 269 -14.16 12.91 9.01
C LYS A 269 -13.20 14.06 9.38
N GLU A 270 -13.74 15.23 9.68
CA GLU A 270 -12.97 16.39 10.16
C GLU A 270 -12.39 16.16 11.57
N GLN A 271 -13.16 15.50 12.45
CA GLN A 271 -12.71 15.08 13.78
C GLN A 271 -11.64 13.98 13.70
N LEU A 272 -11.83 12.96 12.86
CA LEU A 272 -10.82 11.94 12.59
C LEU A 272 -9.53 12.55 12.07
N ARG A 273 -9.62 13.50 11.13
CA ARG A 273 -8.45 14.24 10.66
C ARG A 273 -7.80 15.09 11.75
N ARG A 274 -8.57 15.67 12.67
CA ARG A 274 -8.02 16.38 13.84
C ARG A 274 -7.32 15.42 14.80
N MET A 275 -7.90 14.25 15.07
CA MET A 275 -7.29 13.24 15.92
C MET A 275 -6.04 12.64 15.28
N ASP A 276 -6.04 12.37 13.97
CA ASP A 276 -4.86 11.95 13.22
C ASP A 276 -3.77 13.01 13.25
N ARG A 277 -4.12 14.29 13.10
CA ARG A 277 -3.15 15.39 13.27
C ARG A 277 -2.58 15.45 14.68
N LEU A 278 -3.40 15.22 15.72
CA LEU A 278 -2.94 15.18 17.11
C LEU A 278 -2.07 13.94 17.40
N ILE A 279 -2.36 12.81 16.78
CA ILE A 279 -1.55 11.59 16.88
C ILE A 279 -0.22 11.77 16.15
N GLN A 280 -0.22 12.37 14.95
CA GLN A 280 1.00 12.69 14.22
C GLN A 280 1.84 13.73 14.96
N GLN A 281 1.22 14.79 15.50
CA GLN A 281 1.92 15.76 16.35
C GLN A 281 2.48 15.14 17.62
N ASN A 282 1.76 14.20 18.27
CA ASN A 282 2.29 13.50 19.43
C ASN A 282 3.39 12.51 19.06
N ASN A 283 3.29 11.76 17.96
CA ASN A 283 4.37 10.89 17.49
C ASN A 283 5.63 11.69 17.14
N MET A 284 5.50 12.83 16.45
CA MET A 284 6.59 13.77 16.20
C MET A 284 7.15 14.37 17.50
N ARG A 285 6.28 14.62 18.50
CA ARG A 285 6.69 15.10 19.83
C ARG A 285 7.43 14.02 20.62
N TRP A 286 7.06 12.75 20.51
CA TRP A 286 7.79 11.64 21.15
C TRP A 286 9.15 11.41 20.46
N GLU A 287 9.25 11.52 19.14
CA GLU A 287 10.53 11.49 18.42
C GLU A 287 11.45 12.65 18.81
N ASN A 288 10.89 13.86 18.98
CA ASN A 288 11.62 15.02 19.46
C ASN A 288 12.01 14.92 20.96
N ILE A 289 11.17 14.31 21.80
CA ILE A 289 11.52 14.03 23.21
C ILE A 289 12.62 12.97 23.30
N THR A 290 12.67 12.02 22.37
CA THR A 290 13.72 10.98 22.32
C THR A 290 15.05 11.58 21.86
N GLN A 291 15.01 12.57 20.96
CA GLN A 291 16.18 13.39 20.58
C GLN A 291 16.59 14.38 21.68
N LEU A 292 15.65 14.87 22.49
CA LEU A 292 15.96 15.69 23.67
C LEU A 292 16.56 14.85 24.81
N SER A 293 16.14 13.59 24.99
CA SER A 293 16.74 12.70 26.00
C SER A 293 18.20 12.36 25.71
N SER A 294 18.60 12.27 24.44
CA SER A 294 20.02 12.09 24.08
C SER A 294 20.86 13.37 24.22
N PHE A 295 20.21 14.54 24.31
CA PHE A 295 20.87 15.83 24.56
C PHE A 295 20.93 16.20 26.05
N LEU A 296 20.00 15.70 26.87
CA LEU A 296 19.88 16.01 28.30
C LEU A 296 20.79 15.16 29.22
N ASP A 297 21.37 14.07 28.73
CA ASP A 297 22.38 13.30 29.47
C ASP A 297 23.77 13.97 29.51
N ALA A 298 23.97 15.07 28.77
CA ALA A 298 25.25 15.80 28.71
C ALA A 298 25.33 17.02 29.65
N THR A 299 24.25 17.41 30.33
CA THR A 299 24.26 18.60 31.21
C THR A 299 23.49 18.35 32.50
N ASN A 300 24.17 17.78 33.49
CA ASN A 300 23.66 17.74 34.86
C ASN A 300 23.81 19.13 35.52
N THR A 301 22.89 19.45 36.42
CA THR A 301 22.93 20.51 37.45
C THR A 301 22.28 21.87 37.11
N ARG A 302 20.98 22.01 37.41
CA ARG A 302 20.49 22.98 38.43
C ARG A 302 18.99 22.83 38.70
N ARG A 303 18.70 22.50 39.96
CA ARG A 303 17.39 22.65 40.62
C ARG A 303 16.86 24.08 40.44
N TYR A 304 15.60 24.23 40.08
CA TYR A 304 14.67 25.12 40.77
C TYR A 304 13.27 24.51 40.80
N SER A 305 12.81 24.28 42.02
CA SER A 305 11.45 23.95 42.41
C SER A 305 10.65 25.25 42.47
N VAL A 306 9.48 25.30 41.83
CA VAL A 306 8.39 26.20 42.21
C VAL A 306 7.08 25.43 42.13
N TYR A 307 6.42 25.33 43.28
CA TYR A 307 5.08 24.79 43.48
C TYR A 307 4.03 25.64 42.74
N LEU A 308 3.02 25.00 42.15
CA LEU A 308 1.68 25.58 42.04
C LEU A 308 0.64 24.54 42.50
N PRO A 309 -0.38 24.92 43.30
CA PRO A 309 -1.23 23.98 44.01
C PRO A 309 -2.39 23.46 43.17
N SER A 310 -2.76 22.23 43.47
CA SER A 310 -3.96 21.52 43.03
C SER A 310 -5.21 22.06 43.73
N SER A 311 -6.23 22.42 42.97
CA SER A 311 -7.63 22.37 43.42
C SER A 311 -8.56 21.99 42.29
N LYS A 312 -9.37 20.95 42.54
CA LYS A 312 -10.34 20.31 41.65
C LYS A 312 -11.69 21.05 41.61
N ALA A 313 -12.47 20.67 40.60
CA ALA A 313 -13.91 20.86 40.36
C ALA A 313 -14.26 22.20 39.69
N GLY A 314 -14.92 22.29 38.54
CA GLY A 314 -15.80 21.33 37.85
C GLY A 314 -17.15 22.01 37.64
N ALA A 315 -17.37 22.64 36.48
CA ALA A 315 -18.70 22.91 35.92
C ALA A 315 -18.60 23.58 34.53
N SER A 316 -19.18 22.89 33.55
CA SER A 316 -19.86 23.36 32.34
C SER A 316 -19.83 24.87 32.02
N ILE A 317 -19.22 25.24 30.90
CA ILE A 317 -19.41 26.55 30.25
C ILE A 317 -20.39 26.36 29.09
N ASN A 318 -21.57 26.95 29.20
CA ASN A 318 -22.40 27.33 28.06
C ASN A 318 -22.20 28.83 27.79
N PRO A 319 -22.28 29.28 26.51
CA PRO A 319 -21.97 30.64 26.10
C PRO A 319 -23.15 31.59 26.36
N LEU A 320 -22.90 32.70 27.05
CA LEU A 320 -23.90 33.74 27.32
C LEU A 320 -23.89 34.79 26.21
N TYR A 321 -25.02 34.88 25.51
CA TYR A 321 -25.52 36.06 24.83
C TYR A 321 -25.48 37.28 25.77
N PHE A 322 -24.90 38.40 25.33
CA PHE A 322 -25.17 39.70 25.93
C PHE A 322 -26.20 40.44 25.06
N VAL A 323 -27.37 40.65 25.67
CA VAL A 323 -28.40 41.59 25.22
C VAL A 323 -28.05 42.95 25.78
N PHE A 324 -28.01 43.97 24.92
CA PHE A 324 -27.85 45.37 25.27
C PHE A 324 -29.11 45.91 25.94
N ASP A 325 -28.95 46.67 27.02
CA ASP A 325 -29.93 47.71 27.38
C ASP A 325 -29.28 48.89 28.09
N SER A 326 -29.34 50.04 27.40
CA SER A 326 -29.71 51.38 27.86
C SER A 326 -29.23 51.88 29.25
N ASP A 327 -28.11 52.62 29.26
CA ASP A 327 -27.92 53.89 30.01
C ASP A 327 -26.48 54.42 29.81
N PHE A 328 -26.24 55.05 28.64
CA PHE A 328 -24.90 55.47 28.19
C PHE A 328 -24.66 56.98 28.33
N ALA A 329 -25.14 57.59 29.42
CA ALA A 329 -24.88 59.00 29.72
C ALA A 329 -23.72 59.23 30.71
N GLY A 330 -23.19 58.16 31.33
CA GLY A 330 -22.14 58.24 32.36
C GLY A 330 -20.74 57.75 31.94
N LEU A 331 -20.57 57.24 30.71
CA LEU A 331 -19.30 56.61 30.27
C LEU A 331 -18.27 57.59 29.65
N PHE A 332 -18.61 58.87 29.50
CA PHE A 332 -17.72 59.90 28.92
C PHE A 332 -16.51 60.27 29.79
N ALA A 333 -16.21 59.51 30.84
CA ALA A 333 -15.12 59.76 31.79
C ALA A 333 -14.24 58.51 32.05
N LEU A 334 -14.05 57.66 31.04
CA LEU A 334 -13.11 56.53 31.10
C LEU A 334 -11.94 56.73 30.11
N PRO A 335 -10.71 56.30 30.47
CA PRO A 335 -9.51 56.39 29.61
C PRO A 335 -9.72 55.79 28.20
N ASP A 336 -10.64 54.84 28.08
CA ASP A 336 -10.96 54.12 26.86
C ASP A 336 -11.55 55.01 25.76
N PHE A 337 -12.27 56.09 26.13
CA PHE A 337 -12.83 57.04 25.14
C PHE A 337 -11.76 57.96 24.55
N GLN A 338 -10.66 58.19 25.30
CA GLN A 338 -9.51 58.96 24.81
C GLN A 338 -8.71 58.13 23.80
N VAL A 339 -8.52 56.83 24.09
CA VAL A 339 -7.90 55.88 23.16
C VAL A 339 -8.68 55.76 21.85
N LEU A 340 -10.02 55.70 21.93
CA LEU A 340 -10.88 55.69 20.75
C LEU A 340 -10.75 56.97 19.90
N ASN A 341 -10.63 58.14 20.54
CA ASN A 341 -10.38 59.40 19.84
C ASN A 341 -8.95 59.50 19.27
N ASP A 342 -7.94 58.93 19.95
CA ASP A 342 -6.57 58.85 19.46
C ASP A 342 -6.47 57.93 18.23
N ILE A 343 -7.16 56.78 18.26
CA ILE A 343 -7.29 55.88 17.10
C ILE A 343 -8.00 56.61 15.95
N ARG A 344 -9.08 57.34 16.23
CA ARG A 344 -9.77 58.18 15.23
C ARG A 344 -8.84 59.24 14.63
N ALA A 345 -7.99 59.88 15.43
CA ALA A 345 -7.01 60.85 14.94
C ALA A 345 -5.98 60.20 14.00
N VAL A 346 -5.49 59.00 14.34
CA VAL A 346 -4.55 58.24 13.48
C VAL A 346 -5.20 57.86 12.14
N LEU A 347 -6.48 57.45 12.14
CA LEU A 347 -7.22 57.04 10.95
C LEU A 347 -7.63 58.20 10.03
N THR A 348 -7.82 59.40 10.58
CA THR A 348 -8.21 60.61 9.82
C THR A 348 -7.02 61.45 9.35
N THR A 349 -5.80 61.11 9.78
CA THR A 349 -4.58 61.80 9.33
C THR A 349 -4.30 61.50 7.86
N SER A 350 -3.99 62.54 7.09
CA SER A 350 -3.87 62.53 5.61
C SER A 350 -2.83 61.57 4.98
N GLY A 351 -2.15 60.74 5.77
CA GLY A 351 -1.21 59.71 5.35
C GLY A 351 -1.63 58.26 5.66
N ALA A 352 -2.84 58.01 6.16
CA ALA A 352 -3.31 56.64 6.43
C ALA A 352 -3.60 55.87 5.12
N PRO A 353 -3.04 54.65 4.94
CA PRO A 353 -3.29 53.84 3.76
C PRO A 353 -4.71 53.29 3.84
N LEU A 354 -5.49 53.49 2.78
CA LEU A 354 -6.91 53.16 2.67
C LEU A 354 -7.80 54.17 3.39
N ARG A 355 -8.03 55.30 2.70
CA ARG A 355 -9.25 56.07 2.88
C ARG A 355 -10.43 55.11 2.90
N LEU A 356 -11.11 55.07 4.05
CA LEU A 356 -12.34 54.35 4.32
C LEU A 356 -13.15 54.23 3.03
N HIS A 357 -13.48 52.99 2.68
CA HIS A 357 -14.32 52.63 1.55
C HIS A 357 -15.41 53.69 1.39
N ARG A 358 -15.27 54.49 0.32
CA ARG A 358 -16.12 55.61 -0.06
C ARG A 358 -17.60 55.25 0.12
N ALA A 359 -18.18 55.60 1.27
CA ALA A 359 -19.62 55.67 1.41
C ALA A 359 -20.10 56.84 0.55
N ARG A 360 -20.99 56.51 -0.38
CA ARG A 360 -21.69 57.42 -1.28
C ARG A 360 -22.38 58.52 -0.46
N PRO A 361 -22.25 59.82 -0.81
CA PRO A 361 -22.88 60.87 -0.03
C PRO A 361 -24.38 60.86 -0.31
N SER A 362 -25.18 60.57 0.71
CA SER A 362 -26.61 60.85 0.70
C SER A 362 -26.88 61.98 1.68
N THR A 363 -27.32 63.07 1.09
CA THR A 363 -27.75 64.32 1.69
C THR A 363 -28.78 64.16 2.82
N SER A 364 -28.60 64.99 3.85
CA SER A 364 -29.62 65.54 4.77
C SER A 364 -30.07 64.61 5.91
N HIS A 365 -30.28 65.02 7.17
CA HIS A 365 -30.44 66.32 7.82
C HIS A 365 -29.96 66.23 9.28
N GLN A 366 -29.63 67.39 9.86
CA GLN A 366 -29.25 67.65 11.25
C GLN A 366 -30.12 66.91 12.28
N LEU A 367 -29.53 65.99 13.06
CA LEU A 367 -30.04 65.57 14.36
C LEU A 367 -28.85 65.26 15.29
N SER A 368 -28.80 66.00 16.40
CA SER A 368 -28.14 65.67 17.68
C SER A 368 -26.71 65.08 17.63
N ASN A 369 -25.73 65.88 18.06
CA ASN A 369 -24.30 65.58 18.15
C ASN A 369 -23.90 64.27 18.87
N GLY A 370 -24.81 63.56 19.55
CA GLY A 370 -24.49 62.28 20.23
C GLY A 370 -24.72 61.02 19.38
N ALA A 371 -25.62 61.05 18.39
CA ALA A 371 -25.96 59.86 17.59
C ALA A 371 -25.04 59.65 16.39
N SER A 372 -24.45 60.73 15.87
CA SER A 372 -23.50 60.66 14.74
C SER A 372 -22.16 60.06 15.16
N GLU A 373 -21.73 60.26 16.41
CA GLU A 373 -20.50 59.66 16.93
C GLU A 373 -20.64 58.15 17.09
N MET A 374 -21.79 57.63 17.55
CA MET A 374 -22.01 56.18 17.64
C MET A 374 -21.93 55.47 16.28
N VAL A 375 -22.48 56.08 15.21
CA VAL A 375 -22.42 55.49 13.85
C VAL A 375 -20.98 55.53 13.29
N GLU A 376 -20.22 56.60 13.55
CA GLU A 376 -18.80 56.65 13.20
C GLU A 376 -17.96 55.64 14.00
N PHE A 377 -18.29 55.37 15.26
CA PHE A 377 -17.61 54.38 16.07
C PHE A 377 -17.97 52.94 15.67
N ASP A 378 -19.20 52.67 15.20
CA ASP A 378 -19.56 51.37 14.62
C ASP A 378 -18.82 51.12 13.28
N GLU A 379 -18.63 52.14 12.45
CA GLU A 379 -17.80 52.05 11.24
C GLU A 379 -16.32 51.82 11.59
N LEU A 380 -15.83 52.46 12.65
CA LEU A 380 -14.47 52.28 13.17
C LEU A 380 -14.28 50.89 13.78
N LEU A 381 -15.26 50.38 14.53
CA LEU A 381 -15.24 49.03 15.09
C LEU A 381 -15.26 47.98 13.98
N SER A 382 -16.13 48.15 12.98
CA SER A 382 -16.18 47.27 11.81
C SER A 382 -14.86 47.26 11.03
N SER A 383 -14.19 48.42 10.96
CA SER A 383 -12.89 48.55 10.31
C SER A 383 -11.76 47.89 11.13
N LEU A 384 -11.78 48.06 12.46
CA LEU A 384 -10.82 47.40 13.36
C LEU A 384 -11.00 45.88 13.37
N GLU A 385 -12.24 45.39 13.32
CA GLU A 385 -12.54 43.96 13.20
C GLU A 385 -12.04 43.40 11.87
N MET A 386 -12.26 44.11 10.75
CA MET A 386 -11.68 43.75 9.46
C MET A 386 -10.15 43.72 9.51
N TRP A 387 -9.51 44.70 10.16
CA TRP A 387 -8.05 44.74 10.26
C TRP A 387 -7.49 43.64 11.16
N ALA A 388 -8.18 43.30 12.24
CA ALA A 388 -7.83 42.17 13.09
C ALA A 388 -7.92 40.84 12.31
N ASP A 389 -8.96 40.67 11.50
CA ASP A 389 -9.11 39.51 10.61
C ASP A 389 -8.02 39.49 9.53
N GLN A 390 -7.70 40.63 8.92
CA GLN A 390 -6.61 40.74 7.95
C GLN A 390 -5.25 40.40 8.58
N LEU A 391 -4.98 40.89 9.79
CA LEU A 391 -3.75 40.59 10.52
C LEU A 391 -3.67 39.11 10.92
N ALA A 392 -4.80 38.48 11.27
CA ALA A 392 -4.87 37.04 11.50
C ALA A 392 -4.58 36.25 10.22
N SER A 393 -5.16 36.67 9.08
CA SER A 393 -4.96 36.05 7.76
C SER A 393 -3.53 36.18 7.22
N LEU A 394 -2.74 37.12 7.76
CA LEU A 394 -1.35 37.34 7.37
C LEU A 394 -0.47 36.11 7.65
N LYS A 395 -0.76 35.37 8.73
CA LYS A 395 -0.08 34.11 9.06
C LYS A 395 -0.41 33.02 8.05
N ASP A 396 -1.65 32.96 7.59
CA ASP A 396 -2.09 32.02 6.57
C ASP A 396 -1.47 32.36 5.21
N LEU A 397 -1.37 33.64 4.87
CA LEU A 397 -0.69 34.12 3.65
C LEU A 397 0.80 33.78 3.68
N HIS A 398 1.49 34.00 4.81
CA HIS A 398 2.88 33.60 4.99
C HIS A 398 3.04 32.09 4.81
N CYS A 399 2.18 31.28 5.43
CA CYS A 399 2.19 29.83 5.25
C CYS A 399 1.97 29.41 3.79
N ALA A 400 1.07 30.08 3.07
CA ALA A 400 0.82 29.83 1.65
C ALA A 400 2.02 30.22 0.78
N LEU A 401 2.65 31.37 1.04
CA LEU A 401 3.86 31.84 0.34
C LEU A 401 5.07 30.96 0.64
N SER A 402 5.30 30.55 1.89
CA SER A 402 6.37 29.60 2.22
C SER A 402 6.17 28.26 1.51
N LYS A 403 4.93 27.77 1.38
CA LYS A 403 4.61 26.57 0.59
C LYS A 403 4.85 26.77 -0.90
N LEU A 404 4.53 27.95 -1.43
CA LEU A 404 4.78 28.30 -2.83
C LEU A 404 6.30 28.38 -3.09
N MET A 405 7.06 29.01 -2.20
CA MET A 405 8.50 29.12 -2.26
C MET A 405 9.17 27.74 -2.19
N LEU A 406 8.73 26.84 -1.30
CA LEU A 406 9.22 25.45 -1.26
C LEU A 406 8.90 24.67 -2.55
N ARG A 407 7.78 24.99 -3.22
CA ARG A 407 7.42 24.34 -4.49
C ARG A 407 8.21 24.88 -5.68
N LEU A 408 8.51 26.18 -5.70
CA LEU A 408 9.20 26.83 -6.81
C LEU A 408 10.73 26.76 -6.65
N LEU A 409 11.25 26.76 -5.42
CA LEU A 409 12.68 26.81 -5.07
C LEU A 409 13.04 25.72 -4.02
N PRO A 410 12.95 24.41 -4.36
CA PRO A 410 13.16 23.31 -3.42
C PRO A 410 14.61 23.14 -2.90
N TRP A 411 15.57 23.89 -3.46
CA TRP A 411 16.97 23.88 -3.03
C TRP A 411 17.31 24.94 -1.98
N GLN A 412 16.39 25.86 -1.66
CA GLN A 412 16.63 26.75 -0.53
C GLN A 412 16.58 25.95 0.78
N PRO A 413 17.56 26.13 1.68
CA PRO A 413 17.52 25.49 2.98
C PRO A 413 16.24 25.92 3.68
N ALA A 414 15.50 24.96 4.23
CA ALA A 414 14.32 25.25 5.05
C ALA A 414 14.78 26.15 6.19
N GLY A 415 14.57 27.47 6.03
CA GLY A 415 14.92 28.46 7.03
C GLY A 415 14.28 28.04 8.34
N THR A 416 15.09 27.93 9.37
CA THR A 416 14.68 27.67 10.74
C THR A 416 13.89 28.84 11.29
N ASN A 417 12.74 29.16 10.70
CA ASN A 417 11.75 30.07 11.28
C ASN A 417 10.59 29.23 11.79
N SER A 418 10.95 28.33 12.71
CA SER A 418 10.02 27.82 13.70
C SER A 418 9.53 29.02 14.51
N LEU A 419 8.27 29.41 14.30
CA LEU A 419 7.51 30.21 15.25
C LEU A 419 8.05 31.65 15.47
N MET A 420 8.19 32.47 14.42
CA MET A 420 8.17 33.92 14.65
C MET A 420 6.76 34.32 15.09
N GLU A 421 6.66 34.80 16.32
CA GLU A 421 5.41 35.16 17.01
C GLU A 421 4.68 36.34 16.35
N SER A 422 5.36 37.08 15.47
CA SER A 422 4.78 38.10 14.59
C SER A 422 5.29 37.94 13.15
N VAL A 423 4.37 37.78 12.20
CA VAL A 423 4.65 37.85 10.77
C VAL A 423 4.48 39.32 10.38
N ARG A 424 5.51 39.93 9.77
CA ARG A 424 5.42 41.31 9.30
C ARG A 424 5.22 41.35 7.78
N VAL A 425 4.60 42.42 7.29
CA VAL A 425 4.32 42.59 5.86
C VAL A 425 5.62 42.74 5.07
N GLU A 426 6.64 43.35 5.65
CA GLU A 426 7.97 43.47 5.05
C GLU A 426 8.61 42.11 4.76
N ASP A 427 8.42 41.13 5.66
CA ASP A 427 8.95 39.78 5.49
C ASP A 427 8.22 39.02 4.35
N LEU A 428 6.92 39.28 4.18
CA LEU A 428 6.12 38.77 3.07
C LEU A 428 6.51 39.41 1.74
N MET A 429 6.74 40.73 1.72
CA MET A 429 7.24 41.44 0.55
C MET A 429 8.60 40.91 0.13
N LEU A 430 9.52 40.70 1.06
CA LEU A 430 10.83 40.14 0.76
C LEU A 430 10.74 38.71 0.18
N MET A 431 9.84 37.86 0.69
CA MET A 431 9.59 36.54 0.07
C MET A 431 9.04 36.66 -1.36
N VAL A 432 8.16 37.62 -1.63
CA VAL A 432 7.61 37.85 -2.97
C VAL A 432 8.64 38.44 -3.91
N ASP A 433 9.45 39.40 -3.46
CA ASP A 433 10.54 39.99 -4.24
C ASP A 433 11.61 38.94 -4.56
N THR A 434 11.96 38.09 -3.60
CA THR A 434 12.85 36.93 -3.82
C THR A 434 12.27 35.99 -4.88
N LEU A 435 10.98 35.68 -4.82
CA LEU A 435 10.31 34.88 -5.84
C LEU A 435 10.31 35.56 -7.20
N LEU A 436 10.15 36.88 -7.27
CA LEU A 436 10.17 37.64 -8.51
C LEU A 436 11.59 37.74 -9.11
N GLU A 437 12.64 37.94 -8.31
CA GLU A 437 14.03 37.94 -8.78
C GLU A 437 14.45 36.56 -9.30
N GLU A 438 14.08 35.49 -8.60
CA GLU A 438 14.41 34.11 -8.98
C GLU A 438 13.57 33.58 -10.15
N THR A 439 12.40 34.18 -10.44
CA THR A 439 11.59 33.83 -11.62
C THR A 439 11.88 34.70 -12.84
N ASN A 440 12.38 35.93 -12.64
CA ASN A 440 12.81 36.84 -13.72
C ASN A 440 14.27 36.66 -14.16
N SER A 441 15.11 35.94 -13.40
CA SER A 441 16.43 35.46 -13.84
C SER A 441 16.34 34.33 -14.89
N GLY A 442 15.31 34.39 -15.74
CA GLY A 442 14.86 33.40 -16.71
C GLY A 442 15.79 33.16 -17.91
N GLU A 443 17.09 33.44 -17.79
CA GLU A 443 18.10 32.90 -18.70
C GLU A 443 19.32 32.45 -17.90
N ASP A 444 19.64 31.17 -18.03
CA ASP A 444 20.88 30.54 -17.60
C ASP A 444 21.14 30.36 -16.09
N LYS A 445 20.53 29.32 -15.52
CA LYS A 445 21.21 28.05 -15.14
C LYS A 445 20.54 27.39 -13.92
N VAL A 446 20.19 26.10 -14.11
CA VAL A 446 20.11 25.07 -13.05
C VAL A 446 18.91 25.32 -12.11
N LEU A 447 17.72 24.78 -12.38
CA LEU A 447 17.30 23.44 -11.93
C LEU A 447 15.94 23.03 -12.54
N ARG A 448 15.87 22.95 -13.88
CA ARG A 448 14.80 22.18 -14.54
C ARG A 448 15.28 20.73 -14.63
N SER A 449 14.45 19.78 -14.19
CA SER A 449 14.64 18.34 -14.40
C SER A 449 15.34 18.07 -15.73
N PRO A 450 16.46 17.31 -15.77
CA PRO A 450 17.29 17.23 -16.96
C PRO A 450 16.42 16.87 -18.17
N THR A 451 16.44 17.74 -19.18
CA THR A 451 15.71 17.55 -20.43
C THR A 451 15.95 16.14 -20.95
N LYS A 452 14.94 15.52 -21.57
CA LYS A 452 15.02 14.14 -22.13
C LYS A 452 16.33 13.90 -22.88
N ASN A 453 16.80 14.91 -23.62
CA ASN A 453 18.05 14.86 -24.39
C ASN A 453 19.31 14.78 -23.51
N THR A 454 19.34 15.44 -22.36
CA THR A 454 20.44 15.40 -21.38
C THR A 454 20.47 14.04 -20.68
N LEU A 455 19.31 13.53 -20.26
CA LEU A 455 19.21 12.17 -19.71
C LEU A 455 19.62 11.12 -20.75
N GLN A 456 19.20 11.29 -22.01
CA GLN A 456 19.58 10.40 -23.10
C GLN A 456 21.08 10.48 -23.42
N SER A 457 21.71 11.65 -23.24
CA SER A 457 23.16 11.83 -23.37
C SER A 457 23.92 11.15 -22.22
N MET A 458 23.41 11.25 -20.98
CA MET A 458 24.00 10.55 -19.83
C MET A 458 23.85 9.04 -19.94
N VAL A 459 22.66 8.57 -20.31
CA VAL A 459 22.38 7.14 -20.54
C VAL A 459 23.27 6.59 -21.65
N SER A 460 23.40 7.29 -22.78
CA SER A 460 24.27 6.84 -23.88
C SER A 460 25.76 6.86 -23.51
N HIS A 461 26.19 7.79 -22.66
CA HIS A 461 27.55 7.79 -22.11
C HIS A 461 27.80 6.56 -21.23
N PHE A 462 26.89 6.23 -20.31
CA PHE A 462 27.02 5.05 -19.46
C PHE A 462 26.87 3.73 -20.23
N GLN A 463 26.04 3.70 -21.27
CA GLN A 463 25.95 2.56 -22.19
C GLN A 463 27.27 2.29 -22.89
N LYS A 464 28.04 3.33 -23.26
CA LYS A 464 29.39 3.16 -23.82
C LYS A 464 30.43 2.77 -22.77
N LEU A 465 30.34 3.31 -21.56
CA LEU A 465 31.33 3.05 -20.50
C LEU A 465 31.24 1.60 -19.98
N PHE A 466 30.04 1.02 -20.01
CA PHE A 466 29.78 -0.33 -19.52
C PHE A 466 29.45 -1.36 -20.64
N ASP A 467 29.62 -0.99 -21.91
CA ASP A 467 29.29 -1.83 -23.09
C ASP A 467 27.86 -2.41 -23.07
N ILE A 468 26.87 -1.58 -22.75
CA ILE A 468 25.46 -1.97 -22.60
C ILE A 468 24.65 -1.47 -23.81
N THR A 469 24.05 -2.36 -24.58
CA THR A 469 23.25 -2.00 -25.77
C THR A 469 21.80 -1.61 -25.47
N SER A 470 21.24 -1.97 -24.30
CA SER A 470 19.89 -1.56 -23.87
C SER A 470 19.74 -1.48 -22.34
N LEU A 471 18.82 -0.64 -21.85
CA LEU A 471 18.60 -0.43 -20.41
C LEU A 471 17.76 -1.53 -19.72
N SER A 472 17.11 -2.41 -20.48
CA SER A 472 16.24 -3.44 -19.94
C SER A 472 16.92 -4.80 -19.94
N GLY A 473 17.15 -5.36 -18.75
CA GLY A 473 17.56 -6.75 -18.59
C GLY A 473 18.99 -7.08 -19.01
N VAL A 474 19.85 -6.07 -19.25
CA VAL A 474 21.24 -6.34 -19.63
C VAL A 474 22.11 -6.49 -18.39
N TYR A 475 22.55 -7.72 -18.16
CA TYR A 475 23.57 -8.06 -17.19
C TYR A 475 24.86 -7.33 -17.59
N PRO A 476 25.42 -6.42 -16.77
CA PRO A 476 26.61 -5.65 -17.13
C PRO A 476 27.74 -6.59 -17.53
N ARG A 477 28.48 -6.25 -18.58
CA ARG A 477 29.58 -7.11 -19.09
C ARG A 477 30.62 -7.46 -18.03
N MET A 478 30.82 -6.56 -17.07
CA MET A 478 31.67 -6.80 -15.90
C MET A 478 31.14 -7.93 -15.02
N ASN A 479 29.83 -7.97 -14.78
CA ASN A 479 29.21 -9.07 -14.04
C ASN A 479 29.25 -10.36 -14.84
N GLU A 480 29.10 -10.31 -16.18
CA GLU A 480 29.29 -11.47 -17.05
C GLU A 480 30.72 -12.01 -16.92
N VAL A 481 31.72 -11.14 -16.93
CA VAL A 481 33.12 -11.53 -16.71
C VAL A 481 33.31 -12.17 -15.33
N TYR A 482 32.69 -11.64 -14.26
CA TYR A 482 32.76 -12.25 -12.94
C TYR A 482 32.08 -13.62 -12.87
N THR A 483 30.92 -13.76 -13.51
CA THR A 483 30.21 -15.04 -13.59
C THR A 483 31.00 -16.05 -14.41
N ARG A 484 31.52 -15.66 -15.59
CA ARG A 484 32.39 -16.51 -16.42
C ARG A 484 33.68 -16.91 -15.72
N LEU A 485 34.30 -16.00 -14.97
CA LEU A 485 35.48 -16.29 -14.18
C LEU A 485 35.16 -17.26 -13.04
N GLY A 486 34.00 -17.09 -12.39
CA GLY A 486 33.48 -18.01 -11.37
C GLY A 486 33.22 -19.41 -11.94
N GLU A 487 32.52 -19.49 -13.08
CA GLU A 487 32.28 -20.71 -13.84
C GLU A 487 33.59 -21.40 -14.21
N MET A 488 34.55 -20.68 -14.77
CA MET A 488 35.85 -21.22 -15.17
C MET A 488 36.66 -21.69 -13.96
N THR A 489 36.66 -20.93 -12.86
CA THR A 489 37.33 -21.34 -11.61
C THR A 489 36.70 -22.59 -11.02
N ASN A 490 35.37 -22.71 -11.08
CA ASN A 490 34.64 -23.88 -10.62
C ASN A 490 34.90 -25.10 -11.52
N ALA A 491 34.86 -24.92 -12.84
CA ALA A 491 35.18 -25.97 -13.81
C ALA A 491 36.62 -26.46 -13.62
N MET A 492 37.58 -25.56 -13.43
CA MET A 492 38.97 -25.91 -13.15
C MET A 492 39.13 -26.67 -11.83
N ARG A 493 38.37 -26.31 -10.78
CA ARG A 493 38.36 -27.05 -9.51
C ARG A 493 37.79 -28.46 -9.69
N ASN A 494 36.62 -28.58 -10.34
CA ASN A 494 36.02 -29.87 -10.64
C ASN A 494 36.94 -30.76 -11.49
N LEU A 495 37.63 -30.19 -12.48
CA LEU A 495 38.60 -30.93 -13.29
C LEU A 495 39.81 -31.38 -12.47
N ARG A 496 40.30 -30.56 -11.53
CA ARG A 496 41.36 -31.00 -10.60
C ARG A 496 40.88 -32.14 -9.71
N ASP A 497 39.67 -32.06 -9.18
CA ASP A 497 39.09 -33.11 -8.34
C ASP A 497 38.94 -34.43 -9.11
N ILE A 498 38.42 -34.38 -10.34
CA ILE A 498 38.24 -35.56 -11.21
C ILE A 498 39.58 -36.17 -11.61
N LEU A 499 40.59 -35.33 -11.89
CA LEU A 499 41.94 -35.75 -12.27
C LEU A 499 42.84 -36.04 -11.05
N ALA A 500 42.30 -35.94 -9.82
CA ALA A 500 43.03 -36.07 -8.56
C ALA A 500 44.32 -35.23 -8.48
N LEU A 501 44.27 -34.01 -9.02
CA LEU A 501 45.36 -33.04 -8.99
C LEU A 501 45.27 -32.17 -7.73
N ASP A 502 46.41 -31.70 -7.22
CA ASP A 502 46.44 -30.79 -6.07
C ASP A 502 45.68 -29.49 -6.38
N ASP A 503 45.01 -28.92 -5.38
CA ASP A 503 44.22 -27.69 -5.48
C ASP A 503 45.08 -26.48 -5.91
N ARG A 504 46.40 -26.59 -5.72
CA ARG A 504 47.42 -25.60 -6.12
C ARG A 504 47.97 -25.81 -7.53
N ALA A 505 47.53 -26.84 -8.26
CA ALA A 505 48.02 -27.13 -9.60
C ALA A 505 47.68 -25.99 -10.59
N PRO A 506 48.66 -25.51 -11.40
CA PRO A 506 48.42 -24.46 -12.37
C PRO A 506 47.44 -24.93 -13.47
N PRO A 507 46.60 -24.03 -14.02
CA PRO A 507 45.61 -24.39 -15.04
C PRO A 507 46.19 -25.11 -16.27
N SER A 508 47.44 -24.81 -16.63
CA SER A 508 48.15 -25.46 -17.74
C SER A 508 48.37 -26.97 -17.52
N GLU A 509 48.58 -27.41 -16.29
CA GLU A 509 48.82 -28.81 -15.97
C GLU A 509 47.52 -29.63 -16.08
N VAL A 510 46.41 -29.06 -15.60
CA VAL A 510 45.07 -29.63 -15.75
C VAL A 510 44.73 -29.80 -17.24
N VAL A 511 44.95 -28.76 -18.05
CA VAL A 511 44.68 -28.81 -19.50
C VAL A 511 45.56 -29.84 -20.21
N ASN A 512 46.84 -29.96 -19.84
CA ASN A 512 47.73 -30.95 -20.42
C ASN A 512 47.33 -32.39 -20.05
N GLN A 513 46.87 -32.62 -18.82
CA GLN A 513 46.34 -33.93 -18.41
C GLN A 513 45.03 -34.27 -19.12
N VAL A 514 44.10 -33.32 -19.26
CA VAL A 514 42.88 -33.50 -20.07
C VAL A 514 43.24 -33.79 -21.52
N ALA A 515 44.20 -33.06 -22.11
CA ALA A 515 44.68 -33.31 -23.46
C ALA A 515 45.33 -34.70 -23.59
N SER A 516 46.05 -35.16 -22.56
CA SER A 516 46.63 -36.51 -22.53
C SER A 516 45.56 -37.60 -22.45
N LEU A 517 44.47 -37.38 -21.71
CA LEU A 517 43.36 -38.34 -21.60
C LEU A 517 42.52 -38.39 -22.88
N VAL A 518 42.26 -37.24 -23.49
CA VAL A 518 41.55 -37.15 -24.77
C VAL A 518 42.36 -37.79 -25.91
N ASN A 519 43.69 -37.76 -25.82
CA ASN A 519 44.59 -38.42 -26.77
C ASN A 519 45.01 -39.84 -26.33
N SER A 520 44.49 -40.36 -25.22
CA SER A 520 44.78 -41.71 -24.74
C SER A 520 44.02 -42.75 -25.58
N PRO A 521 44.63 -43.89 -25.94
CA PRO A 521 44.00 -44.92 -26.76
C PRO A 521 42.88 -45.73 -26.06
N GLU A 522 42.43 -45.35 -24.86
CA GLU A 522 41.21 -45.85 -24.20
C GLU A 522 39.92 -45.21 -24.76
N ALA A 523 39.92 -44.83 -26.04
CA ALA A 523 38.75 -44.42 -26.80
C ALA A 523 37.79 -45.59 -27.15
N THR A 524 37.97 -46.77 -26.53
CA THR A 524 37.06 -47.92 -26.67
C THR A 524 35.67 -47.62 -26.13
N VAL A 525 35.56 -46.90 -25.02
CA VAL A 525 34.25 -46.54 -24.44
C VAL A 525 33.48 -45.58 -25.35
N GLY A 526 34.17 -44.59 -25.94
CA GLY A 526 33.54 -43.64 -26.87
C GLY A 526 33.09 -44.28 -28.18
N HIS A 527 33.85 -45.25 -28.69
CA HIS A 527 33.47 -45.99 -29.90
C HIS A 527 32.31 -46.97 -29.64
N GLU A 528 32.31 -47.67 -28.51
CA GLU A 528 31.19 -48.52 -28.10
C GLU A 528 29.90 -47.71 -27.84
N LEU A 529 30.00 -46.55 -27.19
CA LEU A 529 28.86 -45.66 -26.97
C LEU A 529 28.30 -45.12 -28.30
N HIS A 530 29.18 -44.80 -29.25
CA HIS A 530 28.79 -44.36 -30.58
C HIS A 530 28.13 -45.49 -31.39
N VAL A 531 28.59 -46.73 -31.24
CA VAL A 531 27.97 -47.92 -31.83
C VAL A 531 26.60 -48.21 -31.20
N LEU A 532 26.45 -48.00 -29.89
CA LEU A 532 25.21 -48.26 -29.16
C LEU A 532 24.13 -47.19 -29.39
N LEU A 533 24.53 -45.91 -29.39
CA LEU A 533 23.63 -44.77 -29.53
C LEU A 533 23.38 -44.38 -30.99
N GLY A 534 24.24 -44.83 -31.91
CA GLY A 534 24.12 -44.60 -33.36
C GLY A 534 24.17 -43.13 -33.80
N THR A 535 24.37 -42.19 -32.88
CA THR A 535 24.33 -40.74 -33.11
C THR A 535 25.35 -40.04 -32.20
N SER A 536 26.03 -39.03 -32.76
CA SER A 536 27.06 -38.23 -32.07
C SER A 536 26.55 -36.89 -31.55
N ASP A 537 25.30 -36.54 -31.85
CA ASP A 537 24.71 -35.25 -31.52
C ASP A 537 23.89 -35.33 -30.22
N ILE A 538 24.19 -34.44 -29.27
CA ILE A 538 23.57 -34.40 -27.93
C ILE A 538 22.07 -34.16 -28.04
N ASP A 539 21.62 -33.33 -28.99
CA ASP A 539 20.20 -33.06 -29.20
C ASP A 539 19.45 -34.30 -29.72
N SER A 540 20.12 -35.11 -30.54
CA SER A 540 19.60 -36.39 -31.03
C SER A 540 19.55 -37.45 -29.92
N ILE A 541 20.53 -37.46 -29.00
CA ILE A 541 20.53 -38.32 -27.82
C ILE A 541 19.39 -37.92 -26.87
N ILE A 542 19.17 -36.63 -26.64
CA ILE A 542 18.07 -36.14 -25.80
C ILE A 542 16.71 -36.51 -26.40
N LEU A 543 16.55 -36.40 -27.72
CA LEU A 543 15.36 -36.83 -28.43
C LEU A 543 15.13 -38.33 -28.30
N LYS A 544 16.16 -39.16 -28.51
CA LYS A 544 16.10 -40.62 -28.36
C LYS A 544 15.80 -41.06 -26.92
N VAL A 545 16.36 -40.39 -25.93
CA VAL A 545 16.08 -40.65 -24.51
C VAL A 545 14.64 -40.26 -24.18
N LYS A 546 14.14 -39.14 -24.72
CA LYS A 546 12.75 -38.72 -24.54
C LYS A 546 11.76 -39.67 -25.23
N GLU A 547 12.10 -40.16 -26.43
CA GLU A 547 11.34 -41.20 -27.12
C GLU A 547 11.36 -42.51 -26.33
N HIS A 548 12.48 -42.85 -25.69
CA HIS A 548 12.58 -44.01 -24.81
C HIS A 548 11.73 -43.83 -23.54
N GLU A 549 11.67 -42.64 -22.94
CA GLU A 549 10.79 -42.33 -21.81
C GLU A 549 9.30 -42.47 -22.15
N GLU A 550 8.89 -42.20 -23.40
CA GLU A 550 7.51 -42.38 -23.84
C GLU A 550 7.20 -43.82 -24.28
N PHE A 551 8.14 -44.47 -24.98
CA PHE A 551 7.95 -45.82 -25.51
C PHE A 551 8.11 -46.91 -24.44
N PHE A 552 9.09 -46.76 -23.55
CA PHE A 552 9.46 -47.82 -22.61
C PHE A 552 8.35 -48.13 -21.59
N PRO A 553 7.57 -47.16 -21.05
CA PRO A 553 6.44 -47.48 -20.17
C PRO A 553 5.34 -48.25 -20.89
N ALA A 554 5.02 -47.88 -22.14
CA ALA A 554 4.02 -48.59 -22.94
C ALA A 554 4.50 -49.99 -23.34
N PHE A 555 5.77 -50.12 -23.72
CA PHE A 555 6.41 -51.39 -24.02
C PHE A 555 6.52 -52.30 -22.79
N TYR A 556 6.93 -51.74 -21.64
CA TYR A 556 7.00 -52.47 -20.37
C TYR A 556 5.63 -52.96 -19.93
N PHE A 557 4.60 -52.12 -20.04
CA PHE A 557 3.22 -52.53 -19.77
C PHE A 557 2.78 -53.67 -20.69
N LEU A 558 3.03 -53.57 -22.00
CA LEU A 558 2.71 -54.63 -22.96
C LEU A 558 3.46 -55.94 -22.66
N VAL A 559 4.75 -55.84 -22.33
CA VAL A 559 5.57 -56.99 -21.93
C VAL A 559 5.04 -57.61 -20.65
N GLN A 560 4.66 -56.80 -19.67
CA GLN A 560 4.13 -57.29 -18.40
C GLN A 560 2.77 -57.97 -18.58
N GLU A 561 1.89 -57.42 -19.43
CA GLU A 561 0.65 -58.10 -19.82
C GLU A 561 0.92 -59.42 -20.58
N LEU A 562 1.91 -59.45 -21.47
CA LEU A 562 2.30 -60.67 -22.18
C LEU A 562 2.86 -61.74 -21.25
N LEU A 563 3.73 -61.36 -20.31
CA LEU A 563 4.25 -62.25 -19.27
C LEU A 563 3.13 -62.83 -18.41
N GLN A 564 2.16 -62.00 -18.01
CA GLN A 564 1.03 -62.42 -17.20
C GLN A 564 0.02 -63.28 -17.96
N THR A 565 -0.18 -63.02 -19.26
CA THR A 565 -1.09 -63.81 -20.11
C THR A 565 -0.50 -65.17 -20.48
N LEU A 566 0.84 -65.24 -20.62
CA LEU A 566 1.56 -66.45 -20.99
C LEU A 566 2.07 -67.25 -19.78
N ASP A 567 1.96 -66.68 -18.57
CA ASP A 567 2.46 -67.22 -17.28
C ASP A 567 3.97 -67.51 -17.30
N VAL A 568 4.75 -66.49 -17.68
CA VAL A 568 6.19 -66.57 -17.86
C VAL A 568 6.86 -65.47 -17.04
N ASP A 569 7.96 -65.80 -16.34
CA ASP A 569 8.65 -64.88 -15.42
C ASP A 569 9.73 -64.01 -16.08
N CYS A 570 10.21 -64.40 -17.27
CA CYS A 570 11.32 -63.72 -17.96
C CYS A 570 10.94 -63.30 -19.40
N LEU A 571 11.39 -62.11 -19.80
CA LEU A 571 11.17 -61.54 -21.14
C LEU A 571 11.67 -62.46 -22.28
N ASP A 572 12.79 -63.14 -22.06
CA ASP A 572 13.41 -64.03 -23.06
C ASP A 572 12.58 -65.28 -23.35
N ASP A 573 11.69 -65.65 -22.43
CA ASP A 573 10.86 -66.86 -22.49
C ASP A 573 9.48 -66.59 -23.15
N ILE A 574 9.12 -65.32 -23.38
CA ILE A 574 7.87 -64.92 -24.07
C ILE A 574 7.83 -65.46 -25.52
N MET A 575 8.92 -65.26 -26.27
CA MET A 575 8.98 -65.62 -27.69
C MET A 575 8.99 -67.15 -27.95
N PRO A 576 9.70 -67.97 -27.16
CA PRO A 576 9.57 -69.43 -27.20
C PRO A 576 8.14 -69.92 -26.95
N VAL A 577 7.45 -69.39 -25.93
CA VAL A 577 6.09 -69.83 -25.55
C VAL A 577 5.04 -69.39 -26.56
N LEU A 578 5.16 -68.18 -27.12
CA LEU A 578 4.31 -67.76 -28.24
C LEU A 578 4.49 -68.62 -29.48
N ARG A 579 5.72 -69.05 -29.78
CA ARG A 579 5.99 -69.95 -30.91
C ARG A 579 5.39 -71.33 -30.69
N SER A 580 5.43 -71.87 -29.47
CA SER A 580 4.83 -73.17 -29.14
C SER A 580 3.29 -73.12 -29.09
N LEU A 581 2.69 -72.02 -28.63
CA LEU A 581 1.24 -71.79 -28.72
C LEU A 581 0.78 -71.61 -30.17
N LYS A 582 1.55 -70.89 -30.98
CA LYS A 582 1.26 -70.73 -32.42
C LYS A 582 1.30 -72.07 -33.16
N SER A 583 2.29 -72.93 -32.88
CA SER A 583 2.34 -74.26 -33.50
C SER A 583 1.19 -75.17 -33.05
N ARG A 584 0.74 -75.05 -31.79
CA ARG A 584 -0.41 -75.80 -31.27
C ARG A 584 -1.75 -75.39 -31.90
N ASN A 585 -1.91 -74.11 -32.25
CA ASN A 585 -3.12 -73.61 -32.91
C ASN A 585 -3.14 -73.93 -34.41
N THR A 586 -1.98 -74.13 -35.05
CA THR A 586 -1.91 -74.56 -36.45
C THR A 586 -2.17 -76.06 -36.64
N ASP A 587 -2.12 -76.87 -35.58
CA ASP A 587 -2.47 -78.29 -35.62
C ASP A 587 -3.97 -78.56 -35.34
N ALA A 588 -4.75 -77.51 -35.03
CA ALA A 588 -6.18 -77.57 -34.73
C ALA A 588 -7.09 -77.00 -35.84
N LEU A 589 -6.51 -76.67 -37.00
CA LEU A 589 -7.17 -76.36 -38.27
C LEU A 589 -6.63 -77.32 -39.33
#